data_AF-A0A4U9HT00-F1
#
_entry.id   AF-A0A4U9HT00-F1
#
_cell.length_a   1.000
_cell.length_b   1.000
_cell.length_c   1.000
_cell.angle_alpha   90.00
_cell.angle_beta   90.00
_cell.angle_gamma   90.00
#
_symmetry.space_group_name_H-M   'P 1'
#
loop_
_entity.id
_entity.type
_entity.pdbx_description
1 polymer ?
#
loop_
_entity_poly.entity_id
_entity_poly.type
_entity_poly.pdbx_seq_one_letter_code
_entity_poly.pdbx_strand_id
1 'polypeptide(L)' 'MLKGTITLMIQDGEEYYETVLKERDLISVPAGIYRGLFNHGEEEALMCVMLGTAKPEIPTYPADHPLSSVKRNG' A
#
# COMPACT_ATOMS: atom_id res chain seq x y z
N MET A 1 11.04 -3.94 -1.13
CA MET A 1 11.46 -2.74 -1.85
C MET A 1 12.63 -3.06 -2.75
N LEU A 2 12.58 -2.65 -4.02
CA LEU A 2 13.68 -2.83 -4.97
C LEU A 2 14.66 -1.64 -4.95
N LYS A 3 14.14 -0.42 -4.75
CA LYS A 3 14.92 0.81 -4.64
C LYS A 3 14.18 1.85 -3.78
N GLY A 4 14.90 2.70 -3.06
CA GLY A 4 14.33 3.82 -2.32
C GLY A 4 13.78 3.44 -0.95
N THR A 5 13.04 4.37 -0.33
CA THR A 5 12.49 4.25 1.02
C THR A 5 11.08 4.81 1.06
N ILE A 6 10.16 4.12 1.73
CA ILE A 6 8.77 4.56 1.90
C ILE A 6 8.30 4.33 3.33
N THR A 7 7.24 5.03 3.72
CA THR A 7 6.48 4.74 4.92
C THR A 7 5.33 3.80 4.55
N LEU A 8 5.26 2.65 5.24
CA LEU A 8 4.15 1.71 5.19
C LEU A 8 3.24 1.97 6.39
N MET A 9 1.94 2.11 6.13
CA MET A 9 0.90 2.27 7.13
C MET A 9 -0.06 1.08 7.01
N ILE A 10 -0.46 0.50 8.13
CA ILE A 10 -1.38 -0.64 8.21
C ILE A 10 -2.52 -0.28 9.16
N GLN A 11 -3.76 -0.49 8.71
CA GLN A 11 -4.95 -0.39 9.56
C GLN A 11 -5.59 -1.77 9.67
N ASP A 12 -5.70 -2.29 10.89
CA ASP A 12 -6.37 -3.54 11.22
C ASP A 12 -7.44 -3.28 12.29
N GLY A 13 -8.69 -3.14 11.87
CA GLY A 13 -9.78 -2.70 12.75
C GLY A 13 -9.51 -1.30 13.29
N GLU A 14 -9.34 -1.18 14.60
CA GLU A 14 -9.01 0.09 15.29
C GLU A 14 -7.49 0.31 15.43
N GLU A 15 -6.68 -0.72 15.19
CA GLU A 15 -5.23 -0.65 15.36
C GLU A 15 -4.55 -0.03 14.14
N TYR A 16 -3.63 0.89 14.40
CA TYR A 16 -2.81 1.57 13.38
C TYR A 16 -1.33 1.31 13.64
N TYR A 17 -0.63 0.83 12.61
CA TYR A 17 0.80 0.58 12.65
C TYR A 17 1.50 1.33 11.53
N GLU A 18 2.71 1.81 11.81
CA GLU A 18 3.54 2.50 10.84
C GLU A 18 4.99 2.04 10.94
N THR A 19 5.63 1.85 9.79
CA THR A 19 7.06 1.53 9.72
C THR A 19 7.67 2.05 8.43
N VAL A 20 8.99 2.27 8.46
CA VAL A 20 9.76 2.69 7.29
C VAL A 20 10.35 1.46 6.61
N LEU A 21 10.04 1.28 5.33
CA LEU A 21 10.62 0.23 4.48
C LEU A 21 11.79 0.79 3.68
N LYS A 22 12.94 0.13 3.79
CA LYS A 22 14.18 0.45 3.07
C LYS A 22 14.43 -0.56 1.96
N GLU A 23 15.46 -0.32 1.17
CA GLU A 23 15.86 -1.24 0.11
C GLU A 23 16.06 -2.66 0.63
N ARG A 24 15.60 -3.64 -0.15
CA ARG A 24 15.62 -5.08 0.16
C ARG A 24 14.70 -5.55 1.28
N ASP A 25 13.99 -4.64 1.97
CA ASP A 25 12.96 -5.06 2.92
C ASP A 25 11.81 -5.77 2.20
N LEU A 26 11.29 -6.81 2.83
CA LEU A 26 10.15 -7.58 2.37
C LEU A 26 9.05 -7.54 3.44
N ILE A 27 7.84 -7.23 2.99
CA ILE A 27 6.63 -7.22 3.82
C ILE A 27 5.57 -8.10 3.20
N SER A 28 4.70 -8.64 4.05
CA SER A 28 3.50 -9.37 3.65
C SER A 28 2.32 -8.76 4.40
N VAL A 29 1.26 -8.42 3.66
CA VAL A 29 0.03 -7.86 4.22
C VAL A 29 -1.10 -8.84 3.91
N PRO A 30 -1.79 -9.39 4.92
CA PRO A 30 -2.92 -10.29 4.70
C PRO A 30 -4.06 -9.66 3.89
N ALA A 31 -4.90 -10.49 3.29
CA ALA A 31 -6.10 -10.02 2.60
C ALA A 31 -7.07 -9.35 3.58
N GLY A 32 -7.80 -8.33 3.12
CA GLY A 32 -8.76 -7.58 3.93
C GLY A 32 -8.15 -6.48 4.81
N ILE A 33 -6.82 -6.42 4.94
CA ILE A 33 -6.13 -5.39 5.72
C ILE A 33 -5.83 -4.17 4.84
N TYR A 34 -6.24 -2.99 5.30
CA TYR A 34 -5.93 -1.75 4.62
C TYR A 34 -4.45 -1.41 4.80
N ARG A 35 -3.82 -0.98 3.71
CA ARG A 35 -2.44 -0.49 3.72
C ARG A 35 -2.33 0.79 2.92
N GLY A 36 -1.52 1.71 3.42
CA GLY A 36 -1.10 2.90 2.70
C GLY A 36 0.41 2.90 2.51
N LEU A 37 0.85 3.53 1.42
CA LEU A 37 2.25 3.61 1.02
C LEU A 37 2.53 5.07 0.70
N PHE A 38 3.48 5.68 1.41
CA PHE A 38 3.83 7.08 1.19
C PHE A 38 5.33 7.23 0.92
N ASN A 39 5.66 7.82 -0.22
CA ASN A 39 7.03 8.21 -0.55
C ASN A 39 7.24 9.67 -0.14
N HIS A 40 8.04 9.89 0.90
CA HIS A 40 8.40 11.24 1.35
C HIS A 40 9.47 11.91 0.47
N GLY A 41 10.20 11.13 -0.33
CA GLY A 41 11.30 11.62 -1.15
C GLY A 41 10.83 12.24 -2.46
N GLU A 42 11.65 13.16 -2.98
CA GLU A 42 11.51 13.69 -4.34
C GLU A 42 11.91 12.65 -5.40
N GLU A 43 12.75 11.68 -5.02
CA GLU A 43 13.19 10.57 -5.84
C GLU A 43 12.16 9.43 -5.89
N GLU A 44 12.11 8.72 -7.02
CA GLU A 44 11.22 7.58 -7.18
C GLU A 44 11.62 6.38 -6.27
N ALA A 45 10.61 5.76 -5.67
CA ALA A 45 10.74 4.48 -4.98
C ALA A 45 10.17 3.34 -5.85
N LEU A 46 10.89 2.22 -5.92
CA LEU A 46 10.50 1.06 -6.72
C LEU A 46 10.17 -0.12 -5.83
N MET A 47 8.99 -0.73 -6.04
CA MET A 47 8.58 -1.96 -5.37
C MET A 47 8.14 -3.04 -6.35
N CYS A 48 8.40 -4.29 -5.98
CA CYS A 48 7.79 -5.46 -6.62
C CYS A 48 6.62 -5.92 -5.75
N VAL A 49 5.44 -6.06 -6.35
CA VAL A 49 4.22 -6.54 -5.68
C VAL A 49 3.87 -7.90 -6.26
N MET A 50 3.72 -8.89 -5.38
CA MET A 50 3.22 -10.21 -5.71
C MET A 50 1.86 -10.39 -5.05
N LEU A 51 0.89 -10.87 -5.83
CA LEU A 51 -0.46 -11.17 -5.34
C LEU A 51 -0.65 -12.68 -5.28
N GLY A 52 -1.37 -13.15 -4.26
CA GLY A 52 -1.77 -14.56 -4.14
C GLY A 52 -2.86 -14.98 -5.13
N THR A 53 -3.31 -14.09 -6.01
CA THR A 53 -4.37 -14.32 -6.99
C THR A 53 -3.91 -13.90 -8.39
N ALA A 54 -4.41 -14.59 -9.42
CA ALA A 54 -4.07 -14.27 -10.81
C ALA A 54 -4.66 -12.93 -11.28
N LYS A 55 -5.82 -12.54 -10.73
CA LYS A 55 -6.48 -11.27 -11.03
C LYS A 55 -6.51 -10.40 -9.76
N PRO A 56 -6.01 -9.15 -9.82
CA PRO A 56 -6.15 -8.22 -8.71
C PRO A 56 -7.61 -7.85 -8.51
N GLU A 57 -8.04 -7.80 -7.25
CA GLU A 57 -9.32 -7.20 -6.90
C GLU A 57 -9.18 -5.68 -6.86
N ILE A 58 -10.22 -4.98 -7.33
CA ILE A 58 -10.22 -3.53 -7.30
C ILE A 58 -10.44 -3.09 -5.84
N PRO A 59 -9.52 -2.30 -5.26
CA PRO A 59 -9.68 -1.85 -3.89
C PRO A 59 -10.91 -0.95 -3.76
N THR A 60 -11.71 -1.20 -2.71
CA THR A 60 -12.82 -0.33 -2.30
C THR A 60 -12.33 0.57 -1.18
N TYR A 61 -12.62 1.85 -1.26
CA TYR A 61 -12.22 2.83 -0.26
C TYR A 61 -13.46 3.27 0.54
N PRO A 62 -13.32 3.56 1.84
CA PRO A 62 -14.37 4.21 2.62
C PRO A 62 -14.88 5.47 1.93
N ALA A 63 -16.17 5.78 2.09
CA ALA A 63 -16.81 6.85 1.31
C ALA A 63 -16.16 8.23 1.53
N ASP A 64 -15.67 8.48 2.73
CA ASP A 64 -14.97 9.69 3.17
C ASP A 64 -13.50 9.77 2.71
N HIS A 65 -12.93 8.68 2.20
CA HIS A 65 -11.53 8.65 1.77
C HIS A 65 -11.36 9.38 0.43
N PRO A 66 -10.32 10.23 0.22
CA PRO A 66 -10.13 10.99 -1.03
C PRO A 66 -10.16 10.13 -2.30
N LEU A 67 -9.60 8.91 -2.22
CA LEU A 67 -9.57 7.95 -3.32
C LEU A 67 -10.93 7.31 -3.65
N SER A 68 -11.95 7.43 -2.80
CA SER A 68 -13.30 6.89 -3.06
C SER A 68 -13.92 7.54 -4.32
N SER A 69 -13.64 8.83 -4.51
CA SER A 69 -14.14 9.66 -5.61
C SER A 69 -13.36 9.51 -6.92
N VAL A 70 -12.22 8.81 -6.91
CA VAL A 70 -11.35 8.67 -8.09
C VAL A 70 -11.94 7.64 -9.05
N LYS A 71 -12.22 8.05 -10.29
CA LYS A 71 -12.71 7.17 -11.36
C LYS A 71 -11.60 6.19 -11.77
N ARG A 72 -11.91 4.88 -11.72
CA ARG A 72 -11.00 3.81 -12.12
C ARG A 72 -11.41 3.32 -13.51
N ASN A 73 -10.57 3.56 -14.51
CA ASN A 73 -10.74 2.96 -15.83
C ASN A 73 -10.15 1.55 -15.74
N GLY A 74 -11.00 0.53 -15.68
CA GLY A 74 -10.61 -0.88 -15.64
C GLY A 74 -10.16 -1.42 -16.98
#